data_AF-A0A2N1Y5N2-F1
#
_entry.id   AF-A0A2N1Y5N2-F1
#
_cell.length_a   1.000
_cell.length_b   1.000
_cell.length_c   1.000
_cell.angle_alpha   90.00
_cell.angle_beta   90.00
_cell.angle_gamma   90.00
#
_symmetry.space_group_name_H-M   'P 1'
#
loop_
_entity.id
_entity.type
_entity.pdbx_description
1 polymer ?
#
loop_
_entity_poly.entity_id
_entity_poly.type
_entity_poly.pdbx_seq_one_letter_code
_entity_poly.pdbx_strand_id
1 'polypeptide(L)'
;MQKLVNLMSVPTPSGRLYETDLRLRPDGAGGLLVSSIEGFAGYQRERAWAWEHQALVRARAIAGAESVMQTFEHTRAQTLCLPRNADKVVADVRQMRQRMRAELDRSGPGRFDLKHGEGGLVDLEFALQAAVLAHAARFPALARPRSSGELIDALSTVGIWDSVCAEGAHQAHGCLLARSLECTLDCRPRVLPLTDELARSRQQVRAAT
;
A
#
# COMPACT_ATOMS: atom_id res chain seq x y z
N MET A 1 -24.49 1.53 7.20
CA MET A 1 -23.44 1.69 6.17
C MET A 1 -23.96 2.14 4.80
N GLN A 2 -24.98 1.51 4.21
CA GLN A 2 -25.52 1.92 2.87
C GLN A 2 -25.88 3.41 2.77
N LYS A 3 -26.57 3.97 3.78
CA LYS A 3 -26.87 5.41 3.84
C LYS A 3 -25.61 6.29 3.78
N LEU A 4 -24.54 5.90 4.48
CA LEU A 4 -23.27 6.64 4.48
C LEU A 4 -22.62 6.61 3.09
N VAL A 5 -22.51 5.43 2.47
CA VAL A 5 -21.95 5.28 1.10
C VAL A 5 -22.72 6.13 0.10
N ASN A 6 -24.06 6.14 0.21
CA ASN A 6 -24.90 6.99 -0.63
C ASN A 6 -24.60 8.48 -0.39
N LEU A 7 -24.58 8.93 0.86
CA LEU A 7 -24.28 10.33 1.19
C LEU A 7 -22.93 10.82 0.64
N MET A 8 -21.90 9.96 0.61
CA MET A 8 -20.59 10.34 0.06
C MET A 8 -20.62 10.51 -1.47
N SER A 9 -21.47 9.73 -2.14
CA SER A 9 -21.43 9.55 -3.60
C SER A 9 -22.56 10.26 -4.35
N VAL A 10 -23.63 10.68 -3.67
CA VAL A 10 -24.78 11.37 -4.28
C VAL A 10 -24.33 12.67 -4.94
N PRO A 11 -24.64 12.89 -6.24
CA PRO A 11 -24.36 14.14 -6.90
C PRO A 11 -25.16 15.29 -6.29
N THR A 12 -24.48 16.39 -6.00
CA THR A 12 -25.09 17.67 -5.62
C THR A 12 -24.70 18.75 -6.63
N PRO A 13 -25.31 19.95 -6.62
CA PRO A 13 -24.86 21.06 -7.45
C PRO A 13 -23.37 21.42 -7.28
N SER A 14 -22.80 21.12 -6.12
CA SER A 14 -21.37 21.33 -5.82
C SER A 14 -20.49 20.10 -6.13
N GLY A 15 -21.04 19.09 -6.81
CA GLY A 15 -20.37 17.82 -7.09
C GLY A 15 -20.65 16.74 -6.03
N ARG A 16 -19.84 15.69 -6.04
CA ARG A 16 -19.87 14.58 -5.05
C ARG A 16 -18.88 14.89 -3.93
N LEU A 17 -19.09 14.33 -2.74
CA LEU A 17 -18.10 14.46 -1.64
C LEU A 17 -16.87 13.60 -1.94
N TYR A 18 -17.04 12.28 -2.00
CA TYR A 18 -15.97 11.33 -2.34
C TYR A 18 -16.52 10.09 -3.05
N GLU A 19 -15.76 9.58 -4.00
CA GLU A 19 -15.96 8.21 -4.48
C GLU A 19 -15.49 7.22 -3.42
N THR A 20 -16.35 6.26 -3.07
CA THR A 20 -16.06 5.26 -2.04
C THR A 20 -15.81 3.90 -2.69
N ASP A 21 -14.61 3.37 -2.54
CA ASP A 21 -14.26 2.02 -2.97
C ASP A 21 -14.32 1.04 -1.79
N LEU A 22 -15.18 0.02 -1.91
CA LEU A 22 -15.45 -0.97 -0.87
C LEU A 22 -14.96 -2.37 -1.24
N ARG A 23 -14.14 -2.51 -2.30
CA ARG A 23 -13.72 -3.80 -2.84
C ARG A 23 -12.70 -4.54 -1.99
N LEU A 24 -12.04 -3.86 -1.04
CA LEU A 24 -11.06 -4.46 -0.11
C LEU A 24 -11.68 -5.05 1.17
N ARG A 25 -13.02 -5.12 1.27
CA ARG A 25 -13.69 -5.78 2.39
C ARG A 25 -13.62 -7.31 2.25
N PRO A 26 -13.81 -8.09 3.33
CA PRO A 26 -13.89 -9.55 3.25
C PRO A 26 -14.84 -10.03 2.15
N ASP A 27 -14.40 -11.00 1.36
CA ASP A 27 -15.14 -11.57 0.21
C ASP A 27 -15.43 -10.53 -0.91
N GLY A 28 -14.77 -9.37 -0.88
CA GLY A 28 -14.81 -8.35 -1.92
C GLY A 28 -16.23 -7.88 -2.26
N ALA A 29 -16.54 -7.78 -3.56
CA ALA A 29 -17.85 -7.36 -4.04
C ALA A 29 -19.00 -8.33 -3.65
N GLY A 30 -18.69 -9.62 -3.48
CA GLY A 30 -19.66 -10.66 -3.10
C GLY A 30 -19.91 -10.74 -1.59
N GLY A 31 -19.05 -10.11 -0.77
CA GLY A 31 -19.19 -10.08 0.67
C GLY A 31 -20.22 -9.09 1.18
N LEU A 32 -20.65 -9.31 2.43
CA LEU A 32 -21.48 -8.36 3.18
C LEU A 32 -20.81 -6.98 3.23
N LEU A 33 -21.62 -5.92 3.20
CA LEU A 33 -21.12 -4.54 3.28
C LEU A 33 -20.48 -4.23 4.64
N VAL A 34 -20.91 -4.93 5.68
CA VAL A 34 -20.43 -4.79 7.06
C VAL A 34 -20.18 -6.18 7.61
N SER A 35 -19.05 -6.36 8.28
CA SER A 35 -18.69 -7.58 8.99
C SER A 35 -18.64 -7.29 10.50
N SER A 36 -18.96 -8.27 11.34
CA SER A 36 -18.62 -8.18 12.76
C SER A 36 -17.10 -8.19 12.92
N ILE A 37 -16.61 -7.67 14.05
CA ILE A 37 -15.17 -7.65 14.31
C ILE A 37 -14.60 -9.07 14.47
N GLU A 38 -15.37 -10.00 15.04
CA GLU A 38 -14.95 -11.41 15.10
C GLU A 38 -14.94 -12.05 13.71
N GLY A 39 -15.95 -11.75 12.88
CA GLY A 39 -16.02 -12.25 11.50
C GLY A 39 -14.86 -11.74 10.64
N PHE A 40 -14.47 -10.48 10.81
CA PHE A 40 -13.27 -9.93 10.20
C PHE A 40 -12.00 -10.67 10.67
N ALA A 41 -11.85 -10.89 11.98
CA ALA A 41 -10.69 -11.60 12.52
C ALA A 41 -10.59 -13.06 12.02
N GLY A 42 -11.72 -13.78 11.98
CA GLY A 42 -11.80 -15.11 11.40
C GLY A 42 -11.41 -15.12 9.92
N TYR A 43 -11.94 -14.18 9.13
CA TYR A 43 -11.60 -14.05 7.71
C TYR A 43 -10.10 -13.84 7.49
N GLN A 44 -9.50 -12.88 8.21
CA GLN A 44 -8.09 -12.55 8.06
C GLN A 44 -7.17 -13.72 8.42
N ARG A 45 -7.60 -14.59 9.35
CA ARG A 45 -6.82 -15.76 9.79
C ARG A 45 -6.93 -16.93 8.82
N GLU A 46 -8.12 -17.18 8.29
CA GLU A 46 -8.45 -18.47 7.67
C GLU A 46 -8.65 -18.41 6.16
N ARG A 47 -9.05 -17.25 5.62
CA ARG A 47 -9.53 -17.13 4.23
C ARG A 47 -8.81 -16.07 3.40
N ALA A 48 -8.24 -15.05 4.05
CA ALA A 48 -7.62 -13.93 3.36
C ALA A 48 -6.37 -14.33 2.59
N TRP A 49 -6.23 -13.77 1.39
CA TRP A 49 -5.09 -13.99 0.51
C TRP A 49 -3.90 -13.10 0.93
N ALA A 50 -2.68 -13.47 0.52
CA ALA A 50 -1.48 -12.70 0.86
C ALA A 50 -1.56 -11.21 0.43
N TRP A 51 -2.21 -10.93 -0.70
CA TRP A 51 -2.42 -9.56 -1.18
C TRP A 51 -3.41 -8.76 -0.32
N GLU A 52 -4.38 -9.41 0.33
CA GLU A 52 -5.27 -8.76 1.27
C GLU A 52 -4.51 -8.39 2.54
N HIS A 53 -3.59 -9.25 2.98
CA HIS A 53 -2.66 -8.93 4.07
C HIS A 53 -1.71 -7.78 3.69
N GLN A 54 -1.32 -7.62 2.42
CA GLN A 54 -0.55 -6.45 1.98
C GLN A 54 -1.36 -5.16 2.14
N ALA A 55 -2.62 -5.15 1.69
CA ALA A 55 -3.51 -4.00 1.86
C ALA A 55 -3.71 -3.66 3.35
N LEU A 56 -3.71 -4.68 4.22
CA LEU A 56 -3.84 -4.54 5.66
C LEU A 56 -2.68 -3.77 6.32
N VAL A 57 -1.49 -3.73 5.71
CA VAL A 57 -0.34 -2.93 6.19
C VAL A 57 -0.69 -1.45 6.26
N ARG A 58 -1.50 -0.93 5.32
CA ARG A 58 -1.91 0.47 5.25
C ARG A 58 -3.17 0.77 6.06
N ALA A 59 -3.93 -0.26 6.43
CA ALA A 59 -5.24 -0.10 7.06
C ALA A 59 -5.12 0.49 8.48
N ARG A 60 -6.11 1.31 8.86
CA ARG A 60 -6.27 1.86 10.21
C ARG A 60 -7.73 2.09 10.52
N ALA A 61 -8.08 1.99 11.79
CA ALA A 61 -9.37 2.51 12.24
C ALA A 61 -9.39 4.05 12.13
N ILE A 62 -10.47 4.61 11.58
CA ILE A 62 -10.63 6.07 11.40
C ILE A 62 -11.80 6.65 12.19
N ALA A 63 -12.79 5.81 12.53
CA ALA A 63 -14.00 6.19 13.26
C ALA A 63 -14.65 4.94 13.86
N GLY A 64 -15.29 5.10 15.02
CA GLY A 64 -16.02 4.04 15.71
C GLY A 64 -15.88 4.12 17.22
N ALA A 65 -16.53 3.21 17.93
CA ALA A 65 -16.30 3.04 19.35
C ALA A 65 -14.85 2.61 19.61
N GLU A 66 -14.23 3.16 20.65
CA GLU A 66 -12.82 2.91 20.98
C GLU A 66 -12.50 1.42 21.11
N SER A 67 -13.38 0.65 21.77
CA SER A 67 -13.23 -0.80 21.93
C SER A 67 -13.16 -1.56 20.60
N VAL A 68 -13.97 -1.15 19.61
CA VAL A 68 -13.97 -1.76 18.27
C VAL A 68 -12.70 -1.40 17.51
N MET A 69 -12.27 -0.14 17.60
CA MET A 69 -11.04 0.32 16.95
C MET A 69 -9.80 -0.38 17.53
N GLN A 70 -9.72 -0.52 18.85
CA GLN A 70 -8.64 -1.25 19.52
C GLN A 70 -8.63 -2.74 19.11
N THR A 71 -9.80 -3.38 19.04
CA THR A 71 -9.91 -4.78 18.60
C THR A 71 -9.48 -4.96 17.14
N PHE A 72 -9.84 -4.02 16.26
CA PHE A 72 -9.37 -3.99 14.86
C PHE A 72 -7.85 -3.89 14.81
N GLU A 73 -7.27 -2.96 15.57
CA GLU A 73 -5.82 -2.73 15.56
C GLU A 73 -5.04 -3.94 16.09
N HIS A 74 -5.56 -4.58 17.12
CA HIS A 74 -5.01 -5.83 17.64
C HIS A 74 -5.05 -6.95 16.60
N THR A 75 -6.21 -7.18 15.99
CA THR A 75 -6.40 -8.20 14.94
C THR A 75 -5.43 -7.96 13.78
N ARG A 76 -5.35 -6.70 13.32
CA ARG A 76 -4.47 -6.27 12.24
C ARG A 76 -3.00 -6.58 12.57
N ALA A 77 -2.53 -6.21 13.77
CA ALA A 77 -1.17 -6.48 14.19
C ALA A 77 -0.88 -7.99 14.26
N GLN A 78 -1.81 -8.78 14.81
CA GLN A 78 -1.69 -10.24 14.86
C GLN A 78 -1.59 -10.85 13.45
N THR A 79 -2.44 -10.42 12.51
CA THR A 79 -2.40 -10.88 11.12
C THR A 79 -1.08 -10.54 10.43
N LEU A 80 -0.58 -9.31 10.59
CA LEU A 80 0.70 -8.91 9.99
C LEU A 80 1.87 -9.70 10.57
N CYS A 81 1.84 -10.01 11.87
CA CYS A 81 2.87 -10.77 12.58
C CYS A 81 2.77 -12.30 12.45
N LEU A 82 1.89 -12.84 11.59
CA LEU A 82 1.88 -14.28 11.32
C LEU A 82 3.21 -14.74 10.72
N PRO A 83 3.77 -15.88 11.16
CA PRO A 83 5.00 -16.41 10.58
C PRO A 83 4.78 -16.82 9.12
N ARG A 84 5.66 -16.37 8.23
CA ARG A 84 5.62 -16.65 6.79
C ARG A 84 7.01 -17.00 6.29
N ASN A 85 7.09 -17.77 5.21
CA ASN A 85 8.33 -17.92 4.46
C ASN A 85 8.57 -16.62 3.67
N ALA A 86 9.67 -15.93 3.96
CA ALA A 86 9.98 -14.62 3.37
C ALA A 86 10.12 -14.70 1.84
N ASP A 87 10.84 -15.69 1.31
CA ASP A 87 11.04 -15.86 -0.13
C ASP A 87 9.72 -16.07 -0.87
N LYS A 88 8.81 -16.86 -0.27
CA LYS A 88 7.47 -17.07 -0.82
C LYS A 88 6.65 -15.77 -0.84
N VAL A 89 6.68 -14.99 0.24
CA VAL A 89 6.00 -13.68 0.29
C VAL A 89 6.53 -12.79 -0.83
N VAL A 90 7.84 -12.63 -0.95
CA VAL A 90 8.45 -11.80 -1.99
C VAL A 90 8.06 -12.27 -3.39
N ALA A 91 8.08 -13.58 -3.64
CA ALA A 91 7.69 -14.15 -4.92
C ALA A 91 6.21 -13.88 -5.26
N ASP A 92 5.29 -14.13 -4.31
CA ASP A 92 3.85 -13.92 -4.49
C ASP A 92 3.53 -12.45 -4.75
N VAL A 93 4.14 -11.53 -3.98
CA VAL A 93 3.98 -10.08 -4.16
C VAL A 93 4.52 -9.64 -5.52
N ARG A 94 5.70 -10.11 -5.92
CA ARG A 94 6.32 -9.78 -7.21
C ARG A 94 5.47 -10.26 -8.37
N GLN A 95 4.93 -11.48 -8.31
CA GLN A 95 4.03 -12.02 -9.33
C GLN A 95 2.75 -11.20 -9.46
N MET A 96 2.13 -10.83 -8.34
CA MET A 96 0.96 -9.96 -8.37
C MET A 96 1.30 -8.58 -8.96
N ARG A 97 2.43 -8.01 -8.55
CA ARG A 97 2.86 -6.69 -9.02
C ARG A 97 3.06 -6.67 -10.53
N GLN A 98 3.68 -7.70 -11.09
CA GLN A 98 3.89 -7.86 -12.52
C GLN A 98 2.56 -7.87 -13.29
N ARG A 99 1.57 -8.64 -12.83
CA ARG A 99 0.22 -8.65 -13.42
C ARG A 99 -0.42 -7.26 -13.41
N MET A 100 -0.41 -6.58 -12.26
CA MET A 100 -0.95 -5.22 -12.16
C MET A 100 -0.20 -4.23 -13.05
N ARG A 101 1.12 -4.39 -13.20
CA ARG A 101 1.93 -3.50 -14.06
C ARG A 101 1.54 -3.63 -15.52
N ALA A 102 1.34 -4.86 -15.99
CA ALA A 102 0.92 -5.11 -17.38
C ALA A 102 -0.37 -4.38 -17.77
N GLU A 103 -1.29 -4.19 -16.81
CA GLU A 103 -2.57 -3.52 -17.05
C GLU A 103 -2.53 -2.00 -16.82
N LEU A 104 -1.73 -1.52 -15.86
CA LEU A 104 -1.80 -0.16 -15.34
C LEU A 104 -0.63 0.74 -15.74
N ASP A 105 0.52 0.18 -16.11
CA ASP A 105 1.69 0.98 -16.51
C ASP A 105 1.39 1.73 -17.82
N ARG A 106 1.69 3.03 -17.83
CA ARG A 106 1.56 3.91 -18.99
C ARG A 106 2.90 4.48 -19.45
N SER A 107 4.01 3.91 -18.98
CA SER A 107 5.36 4.24 -19.42
C SER A 107 5.54 3.91 -20.91
N GLY A 108 6.45 4.62 -21.56
CA GLY A 108 6.77 4.44 -22.98
C GLY A 108 8.17 4.98 -23.30
N PRO A 109 8.58 4.99 -24.58
CA PRO A 109 9.90 5.51 -24.95
C PRO A 109 10.13 6.93 -24.42
N GLY A 110 11.15 7.11 -23.59
CA GLY A 110 11.49 8.39 -22.95
C GLY A 110 10.47 8.92 -21.95
N ARG A 111 9.43 8.14 -21.60
CA ARG A 111 8.37 8.55 -20.66
C ARG A 111 8.16 7.53 -19.56
N PHE A 112 7.86 8.03 -18.37
CA PHE A 112 7.76 7.23 -17.17
C PHE A 112 6.47 7.54 -16.41
N ASP A 113 5.70 6.50 -16.13
CA ASP A 113 4.56 6.55 -15.22
C ASP A 113 5.06 6.51 -13.77
N LEU A 114 4.96 7.66 -13.08
CA LEU A 114 5.47 7.83 -11.72
C LEU A 114 4.84 6.87 -10.71
N LYS A 115 3.61 6.40 -10.97
CA LYS A 115 2.85 5.57 -10.05
C LYS A 115 3.02 4.09 -10.38
N HIS A 116 2.68 3.70 -11.61
CA HIS A 116 2.58 2.31 -12.01
C HIS A 116 3.77 1.80 -12.81
N GLY A 117 4.68 2.68 -13.25
CA GLY A 117 5.90 2.30 -13.95
C GLY A 117 6.85 1.47 -13.10
N GLU A 118 7.73 0.71 -13.77
CA GLU A 118 8.83 0.03 -13.09
C GLU A 118 9.77 1.04 -12.41
N GLY A 119 9.96 0.89 -11.11
CA GLY A 119 10.64 1.84 -10.23
C GLY A 119 9.76 3.00 -9.76
N GLY A 120 8.43 2.90 -9.92
CA GLY A 120 7.47 3.91 -9.49
C GLY A 120 7.00 3.76 -8.04
N LEU A 121 6.09 4.64 -7.61
CA LEU A 121 5.57 4.69 -6.24
C LEU A 121 4.94 3.36 -5.79
N VAL A 122 4.21 2.67 -6.68
CA VAL A 122 3.56 1.40 -6.33
C VAL A 122 4.57 0.27 -6.16
N ASP A 123 5.70 0.31 -6.87
CA ASP A 123 6.77 -0.68 -6.67
C ASP A 123 7.38 -0.55 -5.27
N LEU A 124 7.66 0.69 -4.84
CA LEU A 124 8.15 0.96 -3.49
C LEU A 124 7.12 0.55 -2.42
N GLU A 125 5.85 0.88 -2.62
CA GLU A 125 4.78 0.48 -1.70
C GLU A 125 4.72 -1.04 -1.55
N PHE A 126 4.83 -1.79 -2.66
CA PHE A 126 4.80 -3.24 -2.65
C PHE A 126 6.03 -3.83 -1.95
N ALA A 127 7.22 -3.26 -2.15
CA ALA A 127 8.43 -3.69 -1.46
C ALA A 127 8.30 -3.51 0.06
N LEU A 128 7.80 -2.35 0.51
CA LEU A 128 7.56 -2.09 1.94
C LEU A 128 6.54 -3.06 2.53
N GLN A 129 5.41 -3.30 1.85
CA GLN A 129 4.39 -4.24 2.30
C GLN A 129 4.91 -5.68 2.35
N ALA A 130 5.67 -6.11 1.35
CA ALA A 130 6.30 -7.42 1.33
C ALA A 130 7.27 -7.59 2.51
N ALA A 131 8.11 -6.58 2.76
CA ALA A 131 9.07 -6.59 3.86
C ALA A 131 8.37 -6.67 5.23
N VAL A 132 7.27 -5.93 5.43
CA VAL A 132 6.44 -6.07 6.64
C VAL A 132 5.91 -7.50 6.79
N LEU A 133 5.27 -8.05 5.75
CA LEU A 133 4.70 -9.40 5.83
C LEU A 133 5.75 -10.50 6.03
N ALA A 134 6.94 -10.32 5.45
CA ALA A 134 8.05 -11.26 5.57
C ALA A 134 8.71 -11.22 6.97
N HIS A 135 8.72 -10.07 7.64
CA HIS A 135 9.56 -9.86 8.82
C HIS A 135 8.83 -9.47 10.10
N ALA A 136 7.55 -9.06 10.05
CA ALA A 136 6.81 -8.60 11.22
C ALA A 136 6.64 -9.68 12.31
N ALA A 137 6.64 -10.97 11.94
CA ALA A 137 6.65 -12.07 12.92
C ALA A 137 7.90 -12.04 13.82
N ARG A 138 9.05 -11.68 13.26
CA ARG A 138 10.33 -11.55 13.99
C ARG A 138 10.48 -10.16 14.61
N PHE A 139 9.95 -9.13 13.94
CA PHE A 139 10.04 -7.74 14.36
C PHE A 139 8.64 -7.09 14.41
N PRO A 140 7.85 -7.33 15.49
CA PRO A 140 6.47 -6.85 15.57
C PRO A 140 6.32 -5.33 15.47
N ALA A 141 7.38 -4.56 15.75
CA ALA A 141 7.40 -3.11 15.56
C ALA A 141 7.11 -2.69 14.11
N LEU A 142 7.40 -3.53 13.12
CA LEU A 142 7.08 -3.29 11.70
C LEU A 142 5.58 -3.23 11.43
N ALA A 143 4.75 -3.82 12.29
CA ALA A 143 3.30 -3.78 12.18
C ALA A 143 2.69 -2.49 12.77
N ARG A 144 3.48 -1.52 13.24
CA ARG A 144 2.97 -0.22 13.75
C ARG A 144 2.90 0.88 12.69
N PRO A 145 4.00 1.22 11.98
CA PRO A 145 3.99 2.29 10.98
C PRO A 145 3.07 1.93 9.81
N ARG A 146 2.62 2.96 9.09
CA ARG A 146 1.72 2.78 7.93
C ARG A 146 2.17 3.61 6.77
N SER A 147 2.66 4.82 7.02
CA SER A 147 3.18 5.68 5.96
C SER A 147 4.46 5.09 5.37
N SER A 148 4.74 5.40 4.11
CA SER A 148 5.91 4.82 3.43
C SER A 148 7.21 5.26 4.10
N GLY A 149 7.31 6.53 4.51
CA GLY A 149 8.47 7.05 5.24
C GLY A 149 8.74 6.30 6.55
N GLU A 150 7.73 6.19 7.41
CA GLU A 150 7.89 5.47 8.69
C GLU A 150 8.19 3.98 8.50
N LEU A 151 7.67 3.37 7.42
CA LEU A 151 7.97 1.98 7.08
C LEU A 151 9.44 1.82 6.66
N ILE A 152 9.97 2.75 5.86
CA ILE A 152 11.39 2.77 5.49
C ILE A 152 12.26 2.88 6.75
N ASP A 153 11.93 3.82 7.65
CA ASP A 153 12.66 4.02 8.91
C ASP A 153 12.62 2.78 9.80
N ALA A 154 11.45 2.15 9.91
CA ALA A 154 11.29 0.95 10.72
C ALA A 154 12.09 -0.24 10.16
N LEU A 155 12.10 -0.44 8.84
CA LEU A 155 12.89 -1.49 8.18
C LEU A 155 14.40 -1.27 8.33
N SER A 156 14.84 -0.01 8.26
CA SER A 156 16.23 0.37 8.52
C SER A 156 16.62 0.10 9.98
N THR A 157 15.76 0.49 10.92
CA THR A 157 15.99 0.31 12.37
C THR A 157 16.18 -1.15 12.76
N VAL A 158 15.45 -2.08 12.12
CA VAL A 158 15.58 -3.52 12.39
C VAL A 158 16.63 -4.22 11.52
N GLY A 159 17.34 -3.46 10.66
CA GLY A 159 18.41 -3.96 9.81
C GLY A 159 17.97 -4.82 8.62
N ILE A 160 16.70 -4.73 8.21
CA ILE A 160 16.22 -5.40 6.99
C ILE A 160 16.68 -4.65 5.74
N TRP A 161 16.64 -3.31 5.80
CA TRP A 161 17.26 -2.45 4.79
C TRP A 161 18.48 -1.78 5.40
N ASP A 162 19.59 -1.75 4.67
CA ASP A 162 20.75 -0.97 5.12
C ASP A 162 20.50 0.54 4.97
N SER A 163 21.41 1.35 5.52
CA SER A 163 21.26 2.80 5.50
C SER A 163 21.24 3.38 4.09
N VAL A 164 21.97 2.77 3.15
CA VAL A 164 22.06 3.23 1.76
C VAL A 164 20.74 2.98 1.02
N CYS A 165 20.16 1.79 1.20
CA CYS A 165 18.86 1.42 0.65
C CYS A 165 17.74 2.31 1.24
N ALA A 166 17.74 2.50 2.57
CA ALA A 166 16.73 3.32 3.24
C ALA A 166 16.80 4.80 2.79
N GLU A 167 18.00 5.37 2.72
CA GLU A 167 18.20 6.74 2.24
C GLU A 167 17.77 6.88 0.78
N GLY A 168 18.15 5.94 -0.08
CA GLY A 168 17.72 5.90 -1.48
C GLY A 168 16.20 5.80 -1.63
N ALA A 169 15.55 4.97 -0.83
CA ALA A 169 14.09 4.82 -0.84
C ALA A 169 13.38 6.11 -0.39
N HIS A 170 13.88 6.80 0.63
CA HIS A 170 13.34 8.10 1.06
C HIS A 170 13.48 9.17 -0.03
N GLN A 171 14.67 9.29 -0.63
CA GLN A 171 14.93 10.24 -1.71
C GLN A 171 14.00 9.98 -2.90
N ALA A 172 13.90 8.72 -3.34
CA ALA A 172 13.03 8.34 -4.43
C ALA A 172 11.56 8.57 -4.11
N HIS A 173 11.09 8.18 -2.92
CA HIS A 173 9.71 8.40 -2.49
C HIS A 173 9.37 9.90 -2.49
N GLY A 174 10.24 10.74 -1.93
CA GLY A 174 10.06 12.18 -1.88
C GLY A 174 10.00 12.81 -3.28
N CYS A 175 10.96 12.47 -4.15
CA CYS A 175 11.01 12.96 -5.52
C CYS A 175 9.75 12.56 -6.31
N LEU A 176 9.42 11.25 -6.34
CA LEU A 176 8.29 10.73 -7.11
C LEU A 176 6.95 11.26 -6.60
N LEU A 177 6.79 11.41 -5.28
CA LEU A 177 5.58 11.97 -4.68
C LEU A 177 5.44 13.47 -5.02
N ALA A 178 6.52 14.25 -4.90
CA ALA A 178 6.52 15.66 -5.26
C ALA A 178 6.12 15.89 -6.73
N ARG A 179 6.76 15.16 -7.66
CA ARG A 179 6.40 15.24 -9.10
C ARG A 179 4.96 14.78 -9.37
N SER A 180 4.50 13.76 -8.64
CA SER A 180 3.11 13.28 -8.74
C SER A 180 2.08 14.31 -8.24
N LEU A 181 2.42 15.05 -7.19
CA LEU A 181 1.59 16.14 -6.66
C LEU A 181 1.52 17.31 -7.64
N GLU A 182 2.65 17.71 -8.24
CA GLU A 182 2.67 18.73 -9.31
C GLU A 182 1.73 18.35 -10.46
N CYS A 183 1.81 17.11 -10.97
CA CYS A 183 0.89 16.64 -12.00
C CYS A 183 -0.58 16.73 -11.56
N THR A 184 -0.86 16.46 -10.29
CA THR A 184 -2.22 16.49 -9.75
C THR A 184 -2.74 17.93 -9.66
N LEU A 185 -1.90 18.89 -9.23
CA LEU A 185 -2.23 20.31 -9.19
C LEU A 185 -2.43 20.90 -10.59
N ASP A 186 -1.65 20.43 -11.57
CA ASP A 186 -1.79 20.80 -12.98
C ASP A 186 -2.93 20.05 -13.71
N CYS A 187 -3.68 19.18 -13.02
CA CYS A 187 -4.72 18.33 -13.60
C CYS A 187 -4.25 17.50 -14.81
N ARG A 188 -3.00 17.02 -14.81
CA ARG A 188 -2.40 16.26 -15.91
C ARG A 188 -2.01 14.83 -15.51
N PRO A 189 -1.85 13.90 -16.48
CA PRO A 189 -1.40 12.54 -16.19
C PRO A 189 -0.02 12.52 -15.49
N ARG A 190 0.17 11.57 -14.57
CA ARG A 190 1.45 11.30 -13.87
C ARG A 190 2.45 10.53 -14.74
N VAL A 191 2.52 10.86 -16.03
CA VAL A 191 3.42 10.27 -17.00
C VAL A 191 4.34 11.36 -17.54
N LEU A 192 5.58 11.37 -17.07
CA LEU A 192 6.54 12.46 -17.33
C LEU A 192 7.67 12.04 -18.26
N PRO A 193 8.35 12.97 -18.95
CA PRO A 193 9.64 12.70 -19.57
C PRO A 193 10.63 12.14 -18.55
N LEU A 194 11.41 11.13 -18.94
CA LEU A 194 12.40 10.51 -18.06
C LEU A 194 13.65 11.40 -17.96
N THR A 195 13.68 12.25 -16.95
CA THR A 195 14.84 13.06 -16.57
C THR A 195 15.87 12.23 -15.80
N ASP A 196 17.10 12.73 -15.65
CA ASP A 196 18.15 12.08 -14.86
C ASP A 196 17.75 11.87 -13.38
N GLU A 197 17.01 12.83 -12.83
CA GLU A 197 16.46 12.76 -11.47
C GLU A 197 15.46 11.60 -11.33
N LEU A 198 14.54 11.47 -12.28
CA LEU A 198 13.56 10.38 -12.30
C LEU A 198 14.23 9.03 -12.59
N ALA A 199 15.24 9.00 -13.46
CA ALA A 199 16.03 7.79 -13.72
C ALA A 199 16.74 7.30 -12.45
N ARG A 200 17.33 8.22 -11.68
CA ARG A 200 17.95 7.92 -10.38
C ARG A 200 16.93 7.39 -9.37
N SER A 201 15.80 8.07 -9.23
CA SER A 201 14.71 7.65 -8.32
C SER A 201 14.20 6.24 -8.67
N ARG A 202 14.04 5.95 -9.97
CA ARG A 202 13.66 4.61 -10.45
C ARG A 202 14.67 3.55 -10.06
N GLN A 203 15.96 3.85 -10.21
CA GLN A 203 17.03 2.92 -9.84
C GLN A 203 17.05 2.66 -8.33
N GLN A 204 16.84 3.69 -7.51
CA GLN A 204 16.76 3.56 -6.05
C GLN A 204 15.57 2.69 -5.63
N VAL A 205 14.38 2.86 -6.25
CA VAL A 205 13.24 1.98 -5.99
C VAL A 205 13.54 0.54 -6.42
N ARG A 206 14.16 0.34 -7.59
CA ARG A 206 14.53 -1.00 -8.07
C ARG A 206 15.54 -1.71 -7.16
N ALA A 207 16.41 -0.97 -6.48
CA ALA A 207 17.34 -1.54 -5.52
C ALA A 207 16.65 -2.03 -4.23
N ALA A 208 15.46 -1.50 -3.92
CA ALA A 208 14.67 -1.86 -2.74
C ALA A 208 13.65 -3.00 -2.99
N THR A 209 13.43 -3.41 -4.25
CA THR A 209 12.39 -4.38 -4.70
C THR A 209 12.95 -5.72 -5.16
#